data_AF-A0A7D5K7J3-F1
#
_entry.id   AF-A0A7D5K7J3-F1
#
_cell.length_a   1.000
_cell.length_b   1.000
_cell.length_c   1.000
_cell.angle_alpha   90.00
_cell.angle_beta   90.00
_cell.angle_gamma   90.00
#
_symmetry.space_group_name_H-M   'P 1'
#
loop_
_entity.id
_entity.type
_entity.pdbx_description
1 polymer ?
#
loop_
_entity_poly.entity_id
_entity_poly.type
_entity_poly.pdbx_seq_one_letter_code
_entity_poly.pdbx_strand_id
1 'polypeptide(L)'
;MMDTKQNDTKQSGTEDERAVSPVISVVLMVVITVILAAAAASLALNTAEDQSAPATAGVSIENETGTPGLQVTLTALGDKTNAVECVGPSTPKETASSIGTTFNCSAGNTIVAVDTDGKQTTIRSDIDT
;
A
#
# COMPACT_ATOMS: atom_id res chain seq x y z
N MET A 1 2.73 84.70 -29.11
CA MET A 1 2.30 83.34 -29.49
C MET A 1 3.22 82.37 -28.76
N MET A 2 2.78 81.68 -27.71
CA MET A 2 2.03 80.41 -27.70
C MET A 2 2.75 79.24 -28.37
N ASP A 3 2.67 78.08 -27.69
CA ASP A 3 2.88 76.69 -28.14
C ASP A 3 4.29 76.10 -28.04
N THR A 4 4.54 74.94 -27.42
CA THR A 4 3.76 73.99 -26.61
C THR A 4 4.83 73.24 -25.79
N LYS A 5 4.74 73.19 -24.46
CA LYS A 5 4.42 71.99 -23.68
C LYS A 5 4.84 70.65 -24.33
N GLN A 6 5.30 69.76 -23.45
CA GLN A 6 5.00 68.32 -23.48
C GLN A 6 5.96 67.44 -24.32
N ASN A 7 6.94 66.70 -23.79
CA ASN A 7 7.09 65.80 -22.63
C ASN A 7 7.22 64.32 -23.05
N ASP A 8 7.90 63.59 -22.15
CA ASP A 8 7.82 62.16 -21.95
C ASP A 8 8.16 61.26 -23.15
N THR A 9 9.47 61.16 -23.45
CA THR A 9 10.03 59.95 -24.05
C THR A 9 9.90 58.81 -23.02
N LYS A 10 8.70 58.25 -22.98
CA LYS A 10 8.26 57.11 -22.18
C LYS A 10 9.30 56.00 -22.28
N GLN A 11 9.93 55.74 -21.14
CA GLN A 11 10.90 54.69 -20.90
C GLN A 11 10.31 53.36 -21.36
N SER A 12 10.82 52.87 -22.49
CA SER A 12 10.59 51.54 -23.01
C SER A 12 11.38 50.53 -22.16
N GLY A 13 10.83 50.18 -20.99
CA GLY A 13 11.19 48.97 -20.27
C GLY A 13 10.44 47.81 -20.89
N THR A 14 11.15 46.75 -21.24
CA THR A 14 10.64 45.48 -21.78
C THR A 14 9.43 44.99 -20.99
N GLU A 15 8.36 44.66 -21.71
CA GLU A 15 7.03 44.34 -21.17
C GLU A 15 6.97 43.03 -20.34
N ASP A 16 8.10 42.33 -20.21
CA ASP A 16 8.29 41.11 -19.44
C ASP A 16 8.49 41.35 -17.93
N GLU A 17 8.87 42.57 -17.51
CA GLU A 17 8.88 42.98 -16.10
C GLU A 17 7.53 43.55 -15.68
N ARG A 18 6.46 42.81 -15.97
CA ARG A 18 5.22 42.90 -15.20
C ARG A 18 5.58 42.49 -13.76
N ALA A 19 6.05 43.48 -13.00
CA ALA A 19 6.34 43.38 -11.59
C ALA A 19 5.11 42.78 -10.91
N VAL A 20 5.19 41.48 -10.64
CA VAL A 20 4.20 40.78 -9.83
C VAL A 20 4.11 41.54 -8.53
N SER A 21 2.91 42.05 -8.21
CA SER A 21 2.74 42.85 -7.01
C SER A 21 3.19 42.01 -5.80
N PRO A 22 3.82 42.60 -4.78
CA PRO A 22 4.42 41.87 -3.66
C PRO A 22 3.50 40.85 -2.98
N VAL A 23 2.19 41.08 -3.07
CA VAL A 23 1.15 40.23 -2.49
C VAL A 23 0.79 39.07 -3.43
N ILE A 24 0.74 39.30 -4.74
CA ILE A 24 0.37 38.25 -5.70
C ILE A 24 1.49 37.22 -5.82
N SER A 25 2.76 37.63 -5.73
CA SER A 25 3.89 36.70 -5.72
C SER A 25 3.89 35.78 -4.50
N VAL A 26 3.53 36.30 -3.32
CA VAL A 26 3.41 35.50 -2.10
C VAL A 26 2.24 34.51 -2.20
N VAL A 27 1.07 34.96 -2.64
CA VAL A 27 -0.10 34.08 -2.75
C VAL A 27 0.17 32.94 -3.74
N LEU A 28 0.76 33.23 -4.90
CA LEU A 28 1.09 32.20 -5.89
C LEU A 28 2.05 31.13 -5.34
N MET A 29 3.06 31.54 -4.56
CA MET A 29 4.02 30.61 -3.96
C MET A 29 3.39 29.74 -2.88
N VAL A 30 2.54 30.33 -2.03
CA VAL A 30 1.87 29.59 -0.95
C VAL A 30 0.85 28.61 -1.53
N VAL A 31 0.10 29.00 -2.55
CA VAL A 31 -0.93 28.13 -3.14
C VAL A 31 -0.32 26.85 -3.73
N ILE A 32 0.76 26.97 -4.51
CA ILE A 32 1.37 25.80 -5.14
C ILE A 32 1.97 24.86 -4.09
N THR A 33 2.60 25.39 -3.04
CA THR A 33 3.19 24.56 -1.98
C THR A 33 2.13 23.82 -1.16
N VAL A 34 0.99 24.46 -0.86
CA VAL A 34 -0.13 23.80 -0.16
C VAL A 34 -0.73 22.68 -1.02
N ILE A 35 -0.91 22.90 -2.32
CA ILE A 35 -1.42 21.86 -3.23
C ILE A 35 -0.45 20.68 -3.30
N LEU A 36 0.86 20.94 -3.47
CA LEU A 36 1.87 19.89 -3.54
C LEU A 36 1.99 19.09 -2.24
N ALA A 37 1.96 19.77 -1.09
CA ALA A 37 2.00 19.13 0.21
C ALA A 37 0.78 18.22 0.43
N ALA A 38 -0.42 18.68 0.08
CA ALA A 38 -1.64 17.89 0.18
C ALA A 38 -1.59 16.64 -0.71
N ALA A 39 -1.18 16.80 -1.98
CA ALA A 39 -1.09 15.69 -2.92
C ALA A 39 -0.06 14.62 -2.49
N ALA A 40 1.10 15.06 -1.98
CA ALA A 40 2.12 14.14 -1.46
C ALA A 40 1.65 13.40 -0.19
N ALA A 41 0.91 14.08 0.70
CA ALA A 41 0.32 13.45 1.88
C ALA A 41 -0.72 12.38 1.52
N SER A 42 -1.58 12.66 0.53
CA SER A 42 -2.55 11.68 0.04
C SER A 42 -1.87 10.45 -0.56
N LEU A 43 -0.80 10.62 -1.32
CA LEU A 43 -0.05 9.50 -1.90
C LEU A 43 0.65 8.66 -0.80
N ALA A 44 1.23 9.33 0.20
CA ALA A 44 1.86 8.66 1.33
C ALA A 44 0.85 7.88 2.18
N LEU A 45 -0.33 8.45 2.44
CA LEU A 45 -1.40 7.78 3.20
C LEU A 45 -1.93 6.54 2.46
N ASN A 46 -2.20 6.67 1.15
CA ASN A 46 -2.65 5.56 0.33
C ASN A 46 -1.60 4.41 0.28
N THR A 47 -0.31 4.74 0.33
CA THR A 47 0.78 3.74 0.39
C THR A 47 0.94 3.14 1.79
N ALA A 48 0.54 3.86 2.84
CA ALA A 48 0.55 3.36 4.21
C ALA A 48 -0.55 2.31 4.45
N GLU A 49 -1.72 2.45 3.81
CA GLU A 49 -2.81 1.47 3.87
C GLU A 49 -2.46 0.15 3.15
N ASP A 50 -1.64 0.20 2.11
CA ASP A 50 -1.18 -0.99 1.40
C ASP A 50 -0.17 -1.81 2.22
N GLN A 51 0.66 -1.12 3.03
CA GLN A 51 1.66 -1.72 3.93
C GLN A 51 1.12 -2.15 5.29
N SER A 52 -0.18 -2.44 5.40
CA SER A 52 -0.72 -3.07 6.62
C SER A 52 0.11 -4.33 6.92
N ALA A 53 0.59 -4.45 8.17
CA ALA A 53 1.52 -5.49 8.58
C ALA A 53 1.07 -6.87 8.07
N PRO A 54 1.95 -7.67 7.45
CA PRO A 54 1.55 -8.93 6.83
C PRO A 54 0.92 -9.86 7.87
N ALA A 55 -0.22 -10.46 7.53
CA ALA A 55 -0.79 -11.56 8.31
C ALA A 55 0.29 -12.62 8.52
N THR A 56 0.60 -12.91 9.78
CA THR A 56 1.70 -13.80 10.18
C THR A 56 1.11 -14.92 11.01
N ALA A 57 1.35 -16.16 10.63
CA ALA A 57 0.97 -17.33 11.43
C ALA A 57 2.12 -18.35 11.48
N GLY A 58 2.26 -18.98 12.64
CA GLY A 58 3.13 -20.13 12.83
C GLY A 58 2.36 -21.39 12.45
N VAL A 59 2.85 -22.13 11.47
CA VAL A 59 2.32 -23.44 11.10
C VAL A 59 3.40 -24.49 11.29
N SER A 60 3.06 -25.58 11.96
CA SER A 60 3.85 -26.80 11.99
C SER A 60 3.34 -27.73 10.92
N ILE A 61 4.26 -28.38 10.22
CA ILE A 61 3.94 -29.20 9.06
C ILE A 61 4.54 -30.57 9.32
N GLU A 62 3.69 -31.58 9.40
CA GLU A 62 4.06 -32.95 9.73
C GLU A 62 3.68 -33.86 8.56
N ASN A 63 4.64 -34.67 8.11
CA ASN A 63 4.42 -35.66 7.07
C ASN A 63 4.01 -36.98 7.70
N GLU A 64 2.71 -37.23 7.70
CA GLU A 64 2.15 -38.51 8.12
C GLU A 64 2.41 -39.56 7.03
N THR A 65 3.43 -40.37 7.24
CA THR A 65 3.77 -41.48 6.34
C THR A 65 2.59 -42.44 6.21
N GLY A 66 1.91 -42.42 5.06
CA GLY A 66 0.81 -43.33 4.74
C GLY A 66 -0.50 -42.67 4.28
N THR A 67 -0.60 -41.33 4.35
CA THR A 67 -1.76 -40.58 3.85
C THR A 67 -1.33 -39.64 2.72
N PRO A 68 -2.05 -39.54 1.58
CA PRO A 68 -1.74 -38.56 0.55
C PRO A 68 -2.15 -37.16 1.04
N GLY A 69 -1.30 -36.52 1.83
CA GLY A 69 -1.54 -35.19 2.37
C GLY A 69 -0.60 -34.86 3.52
N LEU A 70 -0.24 -33.59 3.62
CA LEU A 70 0.61 -33.08 4.68
C LEU A 70 -0.26 -32.48 5.78
N GLN A 71 -0.06 -32.91 7.02
CA GLN A 71 -0.82 -32.43 8.15
C GLN A 71 -0.25 -31.07 8.59
N VAL A 72 -1.06 -30.03 8.46
CA VAL A 72 -0.70 -28.67 8.85
C VAL A 72 -1.39 -28.34 10.16
N THR A 73 -0.59 -28.09 11.19
CA THR A 73 -1.03 -27.71 12.53
C THR A 73 -0.80 -26.22 12.73
N LEU A 74 -1.85 -25.48 13.07
CA LEU A 74 -1.73 -24.07 13.38
C LEU A 74 -1.18 -23.87 14.80
N THR A 75 0.05 -23.40 14.94
CA THR A 75 0.75 -23.26 16.24
C THR A 75 0.72 -21.84 16.79
N ALA A 76 0.58 -20.82 15.92
CA ALA A 76 0.41 -19.44 16.34
C ALA A 76 -0.39 -18.65 15.28
N LEU A 77 -1.29 -17.77 15.72
CA LEU A 77 -1.80 -16.68 14.89
C LEU A 77 -1.23 -15.36 15.41
N GLY A 78 -0.77 -14.51 14.50
CA GLY A 78 -0.43 -13.13 14.81
C GLY A 78 -1.68 -12.27 14.98
N ASP A 79 -1.54 -11.13 15.65
CA ASP A 79 -2.65 -10.24 16.02
C ASP A 79 -3.45 -9.70 14.83
N LYS A 80 -2.87 -9.72 13.62
CA LYS A 80 -3.48 -9.33 12.34
C LYS A 80 -3.82 -10.53 11.46
N THR A 81 -3.98 -11.71 12.03
CA THR A 81 -4.31 -12.93 11.28
C THR A 81 -5.63 -13.48 11.78
N ASN A 82 -6.57 -13.68 10.86
CA ASN A 82 -7.89 -14.23 11.17
C ASN A 82 -7.91 -15.76 10.98
N ALA A 83 -7.24 -16.25 9.93
CA ALA A 83 -7.18 -17.66 9.64
C ALA A 83 -5.96 -18.01 8.78
N VAL A 84 -5.66 -19.30 8.69
CA VAL A 84 -4.70 -19.87 7.76
C VAL A 84 -5.44 -20.76 6.79
N GLU A 85 -5.18 -20.60 5.50
CA GLU A 85 -5.79 -21.38 4.42
C GLU A 85 -4.72 -22.15 3.64
N CYS A 86 -5.07 -23.33 3.14
CA CYS A 86 -4.32 -24.02 2.11
C CYS A 86 -4.98 -23.80 0.75
N VAL A 87 -4.27 -23.13 -0.15
CA VAL A 87 -4.73 -22.74 -1.48
C VAL A 87 -3.97 -23.55 -2.53
N GLY A 88 -4.71 -24.25 -3.38
CA GLY A 88 -4.17 -25.03 -4.49
C GLY A 88 -5.03 -24.92 -5.75
N PRO A 89 -4.55 -25.42 -6.89
CA PRO A 89 -5.27 -25.33 -8.16
C PRO A 89 -6.55 -26.19 -8.22
N SER A 90 -6.71 -27.19 -7.34
CA SER A 90 -7.68 -28.29 -7.56
C SER A 90 -8.33 -28.88 -6.29
N THR A 91 -8.52 -28.13 -5.20
CA THR A 91 -9.16 -28.66 -3.96
C THR A 91 -10.01 -27.62 -3.23
N PRO A 92 -10.96 -28.05 -2.36
CA PRO A 92 -11.61 -27.15 -1.41
C PRO A 92 -10.58 -26.44 -0.54
N LYS A 93 -10.87 -25.18 -0.18
CA LYS A 93 -10.07 -24.40 0.75
C LYS A 93 -10.24 -25.00 2.14
N GLU A 94 -9.18 -25.63 2.65
CA GLU A 94 -9.10 -26.03 4.05
C GLU A 94 -8.60 -24.83 4.86
N THR A 95 -9.36 -24.45 5.88
CA THR A 95 -9.12 -23.24 6.67
C THR A 95 -9.04 -23.57 8.16
N ALA A 96 -7.99 -23.08 8.82
CA ALA A 96 -7.80 -23.15 10.26
C ALA A 96 -7.82 -21.73 10.85
N SER A 97 -8.77 -21.45 11.74
CA SER A 97 -8.90 -20.15 12.40
C SER A 97 -8.55 -20.20 13.89
N SER A 98 -8.25 -21.38 14.44
CA SER A 98 -7.91 -21.55 15.85
C SER A 98 -6.58 -22.27 16.04
N ILE A 99 -5.80 -21.81 17.01
CA ILE A 99 -4.53 -22.45 17.39
C ILE A 99 -4.82 -23.88 17.87
N GLY A 100 -4.03 -24.84 17.39
CA GLY A 100 -4.18 -26.26 17.67
C GLY A 100 -5.13 -27.00 16.72
N THR A 101 -5.71 -26.32 15.74
CA THR A 101 -6.44 -27.00 14.66
C THR A 101 -5.48 -27.56 13.62
N THR A 102 -5.79 -28.77 13.19
CA THR A 102 -5.07 -29.50 12.15
C THR A 102 -5.95 -29.67 10.93
N PHE A 103 -5.36 -29.43 9.76
CA PHE A 103 -6.01 -29.68 8.48
C PHE A 103 -5.01 -30.33 7.52
N ASN A 104 -5.52 -31.05 6.52
CA ASN A 104 -4.67 -31.68 5.51
C ASN A 104 -4.49 -30.73 4.34
N CYS A 105 -3.24 -30.44 3.99
CA CYS A 105 -2.88 -29.70 2.80
C CYS A 105 -2.17 -30.66 1.83
N SER A 106 -2.68 -30.78 0.61
CA SER A 106 -2.07 -31.63 -0.41
C SER A 106 -0.72 -31.08 -0.86
N ALA A 107 0.19 -31.96 -1.29
CA ALA A 107 1.43 -31.57 -1.94
C ALA A 107 1.15 -30.70 -3.17
N GLY A 108 1.96 -29.65 -3.38
CA GLY A 108 1.79 -28.65 -4.44
C GLY A 108 0.83 -27.50 -4.09
N ASN A 109 0.18 -27.53 -2.92
CA ASN A 109 -0.61 -26.40 -2.44
C ASN A 109 0.27 -25.42 -1.63
N THR A 110 -0.24 -24.19 -1.48
CA THR A 110 0.41 -23.08 -0.79
C THR A 110 -0.36 -22.74 0.48
N ILE A 111 0.34 -22.59 1.61
CA ILE A 111 -0.25 -22.12 2.86
C ILE A 111 -0.19 -20.60 2.90
N VAL A 112 -1.35 -19.97 3.10
CA VAL A 112 -1.50 -18.53 3.23
C VAL A 112 -2.15 -18.16 4.56
N ALA A 113 -1.66 -17.12 5.22
CA ALA A 113 -2.35 -16.44 6.31
C ALA A 113 -3.34 -15.42 5.70
N VAL A 114 -4.53 -15.33 6.26
CA VAL A 114 -5.56 -14.37 5.85
C VAL A 114 -5.74 -13.36 6.97
N ASP A 115 -5.57 -12.07 6.65
CA ASP A 115 -5.84 -10.97 7.57
C ASP A 115 -7.36 -10.80 7.80
N THR A 116 -7.72 -10.08 8.84
CA THR A 116 -9.04 -9.54 9.13
C THR A 116 -9.65 -8.73 7.97
N ASP A 117 -8.81 -8.12 7.12
CA ASP A 117 -9.22 -7.42 5.90
C ASP A 117 -9.33 -8.34 4.66
N GLY A 118 -9.12 -9.65 4.81
CA GLY A 118 -9.16 -10.63 3.71
C GLY A 118 -7.91 -10.64 2.81
N LYS A 119 -6.86 -9.89 3.17
CA LYS A 119 -5.55 -9.93 2.49
C LYS A 119 -4.83 -11.24 2.80
N GLN A 120 -4.26 -11.88 1.77
CA GLN A 120 -3.54 -13.14 1.91
C GLN A 120 -2.02 -12.91 1.91
N THR A 121 -1.34 -13.39 2.94
CA THR A 121 0.12 -13.45 3.02
C THR A 121 0.57 -14.89 2.86
N THR A 122 1.48 -15.15 1.93
CA THR A 122 2.01 -16.51 1.76
C THR A 122 2.99 -16.84 2.88
N ILE A 123 2.69 -17.88 3.66
CA ILE A 123 3.58 -18.38 4.73
C ILE A 123 4.56 -19.39 4.15
N ARG A 124 4.06 -20.27 3.28
CA ARG A 124 4.86 -21.30 2.64
C ARG A 124 4.25 -21.71 1.31
N SER A 125 5.05 -21.64 0.26
CA SER A 125 4.72 -22.15 -1.08
C SER A 125 5.39 -23.49 -1.31
N ASP A 126 4.84 -24.24 -2.26
CA ASP A 126 5.45 -25.46 -2.77
C ASP A 126 5.72 -26.48 -1.64
N ILE A 127 4.62 -26.97 -1.08
CA ILE A 127 4.68 -28.08 -0.14
C ILE A 127 5.04 -29.35 -0.92
N ASP A 128 6.31 -29.71 -0.86
CA ASP A 128 6.83 -30.99 -1.34
C ASP A 128 6.66 -32.04 -0.23
N THR A 129 6.10 -33.19 -0.60
CA THR A 129 5.89 -34.36 0.27
C THR A 129 7.20 -35.07 0.58
#